data_AF-A0A844KER9-F1
#
_entry.id   AF-A0A844KER9-F1
#
_cell.length_a   1.000
_cell.length_b   1.000
_cell.length_c   1.000
_cell.angle_alpha   90.00
_cell.angle_beta   90.00
_cell.angle_gamma   90.00
#
_symmetry.space_group_name_H-M   'P 1'
#
loop_
_entity.id
_entity.type
_entity.pdbx_description
1 polymer ?
#
loop_
_entity_poly.entity_id
_entity_poly.type
_entity_poly.pdbx_seq_one_letter_code
_entity_poly.pdbx_strand_id
1 'polypeptide(L)'
;MKNKLQNYFPMIRTKGQVLEEIRNSPKMWKTFCGWEEKYQQEYLDICTGVKGVKLLYDTYFKVIMNPDTRPERLNDFLSEILGRKIRILKVLPNESARIAAESSLLIMDIVVQFEDGSIANVEVQKMGYLFPGQRSACYSSDLLLRQYKRVRAELGNSFTYKRIQKVYTIVLFEKSSADFRRFSKEIYIHHCEQKSDTGVEVNLLQEYTFICLDIFSDIIQNENRKIKNRLEEWLVFLSQDDPEMIIKLLNQNSDFQKIYEEIYTLCLNMEGMMEMFSKELEILDRNTVKLMIDEMEEELAQVKASVAKQVEEQVAEKVAEQVAQAKESIARELEEEKQKIEEEKQRAEEEKQRAEEEKQRAEEEKQRADKAEEENMRLRKKLMELQKL
;
A
#
# COMPACT_ATOMS: atom_id res chain seq x y z
N MET A 1 8.69 38.68 27.46
CA MET A 1 8.10 39.34 26.28
C MET A 1 6.68 38.82 26.12
N LYS A 2 5.72 39.67 25.73
CA LYS A 2 4.39 39.18 25.35
C LYS A 2 4.51 38.36 24.08
N ASN A 3 3.84 37.23 24.04
CA ASN A 3 3.79 36.40 22.85
C ASN A 3 2.95 37.07 21.75
N LYS A 4 3.19 36.77 20.47
CA LYS A 4 2.42 37.35 19.35
C LYS A 4 0.93 37.06 19.50
N LEU A 5 0.57 35.83 19.91
CA LEU A 5 -0.83 35.43 20.12
C LEU A 5 -1.48 36.06 21.35
N GLN A 6 -0.70 36.45 22.38
CA GLN A 6 -1.23 37.20 23.54
C GLN A 6 -1.82 38.56 23.16
N ASN A 7 -1.43 39.13 22.01
CA ASN A 7 -2.02 40.39 21.52
C ASN A 7 -3.44 40.20 20.99
N TYR A 8 -3.77 39.01 20.47
CA TYR A 8 -5.10 38.65 19.99
C TYR A 8 -5.93 38.00 21.11
N PHE A 9 -5.27 37.28 22.01
CA PHE A 9 -5.89 36.48 23.06
C PHE A 9 -5.29 36.83 24.44
N PRO A 10 -5.78 37.89 25.11
CA PRO A 10 -5.21 38.38 26.36
C PRO A 10 -5.27 37.38 27.52
N MET A 11 -6.14 36.37 27.45
CA MET A 11 -6.27 35.31 28.45
C MET A 11 -5.11 34.31 28.44
N ILE A 12 -4.26 34.30 27.41
CA ILE A 12 -3.09 33.41 27.35
C ILE A 12 -2.11 33.75 28.48
N ARG A 13 -1.81 32.75 29.30
CA ARG A 13 -1.00 32.91 30.51
C ARG A 13 0.49 32.82 30.23
N THR A 14 1.29 33.29 31.17
CA THR A 14 2.75 33.16 31.13
C THR A 14 3.19 31.76 31.56
N LYS A 15 4.39 31.33 31.11
CA LYS A 15 4.98 30.03 31.49
C LYS A 15 5.08 29.85 33.01
N GLY A 16 5.39 30.92 33.75
CA GLY A 16 5.46 30.90 35.22
C GLY A 16 4.11 30.60 35.86
N GLN A 17 3.04 31.30 35.44
CA GLN A 17 1.68 31.08 35.95
C GLN A 17 1.17 29.66 35.67
N VAL A 18 1.42 29.15 34.45
CA VAL A 18 1.07 27.78 34.07
C VAL A 18 1.81 26.77 34.96
N LEU A 19 3.14 26.91 35.11
CA LEU A 19 3.91 25.97 35.93
C LEU A 19 3.54 26.01 37.41
N GLU A 20 3.25 27.20 37.95
CA GLU A 20 2.85 27.37 39.35
C GLU A 20 1.54 26.61 39.64
N GLU A 21 0.53 26.75 38.79
CA GLU A 21 -0.74 26.05 38.99
C GLU A 21 -0.60 24.53 38.78
N ILE A 22 0.21 24.06 37.84
CA ILE A 22 0.52 22.62 37.70
C ILE A 22 1.18 22.12 39.00
N ARG A 23 2.18 22.84 39.54
CA ARG A 23 2.90 22.46 40.76
C ARG A 23 2.00 22.44 42.00
N ASN A 24 1.01 23.33 42.05
CA ASN A 24 0.07 23.42 43.17
C ASN A 24 -0.95 22.27 43.20
N SER A 25 -1.05 21.47 42.14
CA SER A 25 -1.87 20.26 42.10
C SER A 25 -1.00 19.00 42.03
N PRO A 26 -0.99 18.16 43.08
CA PRO A 26 -0.21 16.91 43.08
C PRO A 26 -0.55 15.99 41.89
N LYS A 27 -1.82 15.94 41.47
CA LYS A 27 -2.26 15.15 40.31
C LYS A 27 -1.66 15.71 39.01
N MET A 28 -1.80 17.00 38.76
CA MET A 28 -1.27 17.64 37.55
C MET A 28 0.25 17.58 37.51
N TRP A 29 0.93 17.87 38.61
CA TRP A 29 2.39 17.78 38.69
C TRP A 29 2.90 16.37 38.38
N LYS A 30 2.27 15.34 38.94
CA LYS A 30 2.62 13.94 38.64
C LYS A 30 2.45 13.62 37.15
N THR A 31 1.33 14.01 36.54
CA THR A 31 1.09 13.80 35.11
C THR A 31 2.13 14.53 34.26
N PHE A 32 2.38 15.81 34.56
CA PHE A 32 3.35 16.63 33.84
C PHE A 32 4.76 16.03 33.88
N CYS A 33 5.24 15.65 35.07
CA CYS A 33 6.54 15.00 35.23
C CYS A 33 6.62 13.59 34.61
N GLY A 34 5.47 12.95 34.36
CA GLY A 34 5.41 11.66 33.69
C GLY A 34 5.60 11.74 32.17
N TRP A 35 5.41 12.92 31.58
CA TRP A 35 5.66 13.15 30.15
C TRP A 35 7.16 13.32 29.85
N GLU A 36 7.58 12.94 28.65
CA GLU A 36 8.91 13.30 28.14
C GLU A 36 9.10 14.83 28.07
N GLU A 37 10.34 15.31 28.24
CA GLU A 37 10.66 16.75 28.24
C GLU A 37 10.15 17.48 26.99
N LYS A 38 10.18 16.82 25.82
CA LYS A 38 9.66 17.39 24.57
C LYS A 38 8.16 17.70 24.65
N TYR A 39 7.39 16.80 25.26
CA TYR A 39 5.94 16.94 25.41
C TYR A 39 5.56 17.90 26.53
N GLN A 40 6.36 17.94 27.60
CA GLN A 40 6.26 18.99 28.62
C GLN A 40 6.42 20.38 28.00
N GLN A 41 7.45 20.56 27.16
CA GLN A 41 7.67 21.84 26.50
C GLN A 41 6.56 22.17 25.50
N GLU A 42 6.10 21.20 24.70
CA GLU A 42 4.99 21.37 23.76
C GLU A 42 3.70 21.80 24.46
N TYR A 43 3.33 21.16 25.58
CA TYR A 43 2.18 21.56 26.38
C TYR A 43 2.27 23.01 26.87
N LEU A 44 3.45 23.40 27.38
CA LEU A 44 3.68 24.77 27.84
C LEU A 44 3.65 25.76 26.69
N ASP A 45 4.20 25.41 25.52
CA ASP A 45 4.21 26.27 24.34
C ASP A 45 2.79 26.55 23.85
N ILE A 46 1.91 25.54 23.88
CA ILE A 46 0.49 25.68 23.58
C ILE A 46 -0.19 26.62 24.59
N CYS A 47 -0.06 26.33 25.89
CA CYS A 47 -0.75 27.09 26.95
C CYS A 47 -0.29 28.54 27.06
N THR A 48 0.91 28.84 26.56
CA THR A 48 1.52 30.18 26.58
C THR A 48 1.50 30.87 25.21
N GLY A 49 0.85 30.24 24.21
CA GLY A 49 0.67 30.76 22.86
C GLY A 49 1.95 30.87 22.04
N VAL A 50 3.04 30.20 22.44
CA VAL A 50 4.28 30.07 21.65
C VAL A 50 4.01 29.26 20.40
N LYS A 51 3.09 28.30 20.53
CA LYS A 51 2.46 27.59 19.43
C LYS A 51 0.94 27.67 19.59
N GLY A 52 0.23 27.53 18.48
CA GLY A 52 -1.18 27.20 18.48
C GLY A 52 -1.43 25.75 18.86
N VAL A 53 -2.70 25.42 19.04
CA VAL A 53 -3.13 24.02 19.20
C VAL A 53 -3.23 23.38 17.81
N LYS A 54 -2.61 22.22 17.61
CA LYS A 54 -2.87 21.38 16.44
C LYS A 54 -4.24 20.74 16.57
N LEU A 55 -5.18 21.14 15.73
CA LEU A 55 -6.59 20.79 15.87
C LEU A 55 -7.00 19.48 15.19
N LEU A 56 -6.12 18.92 14.38
CA LEU A 56 -6.33 17.66 13.68
C LEU A 56 -6.37 16.43 14.63
N TYR A 57 -5.92 16.61 15.86
CA TYR A 57 -5.96 15.65 16.96
C TYR A 57 -7.39 15.40 17.47
N ASP A 58 -7.76 14.12 17.64
CA ASP A 58 -9.15 13.68 17.91
C ASP A 58 -9.80 14.49 19.01
N THR A 59 -9.06 14.66 20.11
CA THR A 59 -9.59 15.20 21.34
C THR A 59 -9.92 16.69 21.20
N TYR A 60 -9.04 17.47 20.56
CA TYR A 60 -9.28 18.88 20.31
C TYR A 60 -10.33 19.07 19.21
N PHE A 61 -10.25 18.29 18.14
CA PHE A 61 -11.23 18.34 17.05
C PHE A 61 -12.64 18.09 17.57
N LYS A 62 -12.86 17.01 18.34
CA LYS A 62 -14.18 16.64 18.87
C LYS A 62 -14.74 17.64 19.88
N VAL A 63 -13.92 18.49 20.49
CA VAL A 63 -14.40 19.56 21.38
C VAL A 63 -14.75 20.83 20.59
N ILE A 64 -13.95 21.15 19.58
CA ILE A 64 -14.06 22.41 18.82
C ILE A 64 -15.00 22.29 17.62
N MET A 65 -14.96 21.17 16.90
CA MET A 65 -15.67 20.90 15.65
C MET A 65 -16.86 19.96 15.85
N ASN A 66 -17.30 19.75 17.09
CA ASN A 66 -18.40 18.85 17.41
C ASN A 66 -19.69 19.27 16.67
N PRO A 67 -20.23 18.44 15.77
CA PRO A 67 -21.44 18.82 15.03
C PRO A 67 -22.71 18.85 15.88
N ASP A 68 -22.73 18.23 17.07
CA ASP A 68 -23.91 18.29 17.96
C ASP A 68 -23.99 19.62 18.71
N THR A 69 -22.85 20.27 18.98
CA THR A 69 -22.81 21.55 19.71
C THR A 69 -22.53 22.75 18.80
N ARG A 70 -21.78 22.53 17.71
CA ARG A 70 -21.34 23.55 16.75
C ARG A 70 -21.40 23.04 15.31
N PRO A 71 -22.61 22.66 14.82
CA PRO A 71 -22.80 22.10 13.49
C PRO A 71 -22.28 23.01 12.37
N GLU A 72 -22.31 24.34 12.56
CA GLU A 72 -21.92 25.32 11.56
C GLU A 72 -20.48 25.14 11.08
N ARG A 73 -19.56 24.71 11.94
CA ARG A 73 -18.13 24.57 11.61
C ARG A 73 -17.87 23.42 10.65
N LEU A 74 -18.34 22.23 11.03
CA LEU A 74 -18.16 21.04 10.20
C LEU A 74 -19.03 21.10 8.93
N ASN A 75 -20.21 21.73 9.00
CA ASN A 75 -21.03 22.01 7.82
C ASN A 75 -20.29 22.89 6.81
N ASP A 76 -19.70 23.99 7.26
CA ASP A 76 -18.97 24.93 6.40
C ASP A 76 -17.75 24.23 5.78
N PHE A 77 -16.94 23.56 6.59
CA PHE A 77 -15.76 22.83 6.11
C PHE A 77 -16.11 21.76 5.06
N LEU A 78 -17.11 20.92 5.31
CA LEU A 78 -17.52 19.88 4.36
C LEU A 78 -18.20 20.44 3.13
N SER A 79 -18.88 21.59 3.24
CA SER A 79 -19.46 22.26 2.08
C SER A 79 -18.36 22.74 1.12
N GLU A 80 -17.27 23.27 1.66
CA GLU A 80 -16.11 23.71 0.88
C GLU A 80 -15.37 22.54 0.22
N ILE A 81 -15.19 21.42 0.91
CA ILE A 81 -14.57 20.21 0.33
C ILE A 81 -15.41 19.66 -0.83
N LEU A 82 -16.73 19.57 -0.64
CA LEU A 82 -17.64 18.97 -1.62
C LEU A 82 -18.07 19.94 -2.72
N GLY A 83 -17.69 21.21 -2.63
CA GLY A 83 -18.08 22.26 -3.58
C GLY A 83 -19.58 22.54 -3.63
N ARG A 84 -20.34 22.14 -2.60
CA ARG A 84 -21.79 22.30 -2.49
C ARG A 84 -22.21 22.50 -1.05
N LYS A 85 -23.24 23.32 -0.81
CA LYS A 85 -23.78 23.51 0.54
C LYS A 85 -24.38 22.21 1.06
N ILE A 86 -23.89 21.74 2.20
CA ILE A 86 -24.45 20.59 2.93
C ILE A 86 -24.97 21.01 4.31
N ARG A 87 -25.78 20.15 4.90
CA ARG A 87 -26.22 20.24 6.29
C ARG A 87 -26.16 18.86 6.92
N ILE A 88 -25.44 18.73 8.02
CA ILE A 88 -25.36 17.51 8.83
C ILE A 88 -26.69 17.34 9.55
N LEU A 89 -27.31 16.18 9.34
CA LEU A 89 -28.50 15.73 10.05
C LEU A 89 -28.12 15.13 11.41
N LYS A 90 -27.10 14.26 11.44
CA LYS A 90 -26.61 13.60 12.66
C LYS A 90 -25.24 12.97 12.47
N VAL A 91 -24.53 12.79 13.57
CA VAL A 91 -23.35 11.91 13.67
C VAL A 91 -23.82 10.45 13.72
N LEU A 92 -23.13 9.59 12.99
CA LEU A 92 -23.34 8.14 13.05
C LEU A 92 -22.28 7.51 13.96
N PRO A 93 -22.64 6.50 14.77
CA PRO A 93 -21.66 5.81 15.60
C PRO A 93 -20.64 5.06 14.73
N ASN A 94 -19.37 5.15 15.09
CA ASN A 94 -18.31 4.35 14.48
C ASN A 94 -18.41 2.90 14.98
N GLU A 95 -19.38 2.12 14.47
CA GLU A 95 -19.55 0.70 14.79
C GLU A 95 -18.50 -0.17 14.06
N SER A 96 -17.22 0.21 14.11
CA SER A 96 -16.12 -0.45 13.40
C SER A 96 -15.51 -1.61 14.19
N ALA A 97 -16.17 -2.14 15.22
CA ALA A 97 -15.64 -3.15 16.15
C ALA A 97 -15.11 -4.45 15.50
N ARG A 98 -15.41 -4.74 14.22
CA ARG A 98 -14.86 -5.91 13.50
C ARG A 98 -13.72 -5.60 12.52
N ILE A 99 -13.51 -4.34 12.13
CA ILE A 99 -12.38 -3.90 11.26
C ILE A 99 -11.33 -3.12 12.11
N ALA A 100 -11.67 -2.83 13.38
CA ALA A 100 -10.88 -2.04 14.33
C ALA A 100 -9.55 -2.65 14.83
N ALA A 101 -9.14 -3.84 14.38
CA ALA A 101 -7.76 -4.28 14.61
C ALA A 101 -6.76 -3.38 13.84
N GLU A 102 -7.21 -2.78 12.74
CA GLU A 102 -6.37 -1.95 11.85
C GLU A 102 -6.47 -0.44 12.12
N SER A 103 -7.45 0.03 12.90
CA SER A 103 -7.82 1.45 13.02
C SER A 103 -6.90 2.32 13.87
N SER A 104 -5.75 1.81 14.35
CA SER A 104 -4.90 2.55 15.28
C SER A 104 -4.39 3.86 14.68
N LEU A 105 -3.85 3.88 13.46
CA LEU A 105 -3.19 5.07 12.86
C LEU A 105 -4.10 6.29 12.57
N LEU A 106 -5.41 6.18 12.81
CA LEU A 106 -6.32 7.31 12.69
C LEU A 106 -6.08 8.27 13.86
N ILE A 107 -5.83 9.53 13.52
CA ILE A 107 -5.83 10.61 14.48
C ILE A 107 -7.27 11.06 14.75
N MET A 108 -8.15 11.04 13.75
CA MET A 108 -9.52 11.49 13.88
C MET A 108 -10.40 10.70 12.91
N ASP A 109 -11.61 10.36 13.32
CA ASP A 109 -12.60 9.65 12.50
C ASP A 109 -14.02 10.06 12.90
N ILE A 110 -14.75 10.71 11.99
CA ILE A 110 -16.14 11.11 12.20
C ILE A 110 -17.00 10.77 10.98
N VAL A 111 -18.03 9.96 11.22
CA VAL A 111 -19.05 9.63 10.23
C VAL A 111 -20.27 10.51 10.47
N VAL A 112 -20.68 11.26 9.44
CA VAL A 112 -21.88 12.10 9.49
C VAL A 112 -22.86 11.74 8.37
N GLN A 113 -24.15 11.89 8.65
CA GLN A 113 -25.20 11.83 7.64
C GLN A 113 -25.70 13.24 7.34
N PHE A 114 -25.84 13.59 6.06
CA PHE A 114 -26.42 14.87 5.63
C PHE A 114 -27.95 14.79 5.50
N GLU A 115 -28.61 15.94 5.44
CA GLU A 115 -30.06 16.06 5.23
C GLU A 115 -30.54 15.42 3.91
N ASP A 116 -29.71 15.40 2.87
CA ASP A 116 -30.00 14.71 1.60
C ASP A 116 -29.88 13.18 1.68
N GLY A 117 -29.50 12.66 2.85
CA GLY A 117 -29.33 11.25 3.16
C GLY A 117 -27.96 10.67 2.81
N SER A 118 -27.10 11.42 2.10
CA SER A 118 -25.72 11.00 1.84
C SER A 118 -24.88 11.00 3.11
N ILE A 119 -23.78 10.23 3.09
CA ILE A 119 -22.92 10.01 4.25
C ILE A 119 -21.52 10.52 3.91
N ALA A 120 -20.86 11.19 4.84
CA ALA A 120 -19.44 11.49 4.75
C ALA A 120 -18.69 10.85 5.90
N ASN A 121 -17.59 10.16 5.59
CA ASN A 121 -16.56 9.85 6.57
C ASN A 121 -15.43 10.85 6.45
N VAL A 122 -15.03 11.45 7.57
CA VAL A 122 -13.93 12.40 7.63
C VAL A 122 -12.86 11.83 8.55
N GLU A 123 -11.71 11.53 7.95
CA GLU A 123 -10.58 10.90 8.62
C GLU A 123 -9.38 11.84 8.61
N VAL A 124 -8.64 11.90 9.71
CA VAL A 124 -7.27 12.43 9.72
C VAL A 124 -6.33 11.27 9.98
N GLN A 125 -5.32 11.14 9.13
CA GLN A 125 -4.30 10.12 9.23
C GLN A 125 -2.93 10.79 9.38
N LYS A 126 -2.15 10.35 10.38
CA LYS A 126 -0.81 10.91 10.65
C LYS A 126 0.15 10.68 9.48
N MET A 127 0.13 9.46 8.96
CA MET A 127 0.91 9.01 7.83
C MET A 127 -0.08 8.43 6.81
N GLY A 128 0.04 8.85 5.55
CA GLY A 128 -0.68 8.21 4.45
C GLY A 128 -0.23 6.76 4.37
N TYR A 129 -1.19 5.85 4.51
CA TYR A 129 -0.94 4.41 4.44
C TYR A 129 -0.22 4.05 3.14
N LEU A 130 0.48 2.91 3.12
CA LEU A 130 1.06 2.34 1.89
C LEU A 130 -0.02 1.98 0.85
N PHE A 131 -1.24 1.74 1.33
CA PHE A 131 -2.41 1.35 0.52
C PHE A 131 -3.66 2.22 0.83
N PRO A 132 -3.57 3.55 0.68
CA PRO A 132 -4.64 4.44 1.12
C PRO A 132 -5.92 4.25 0.28
N GLY A 133 -5.76 3.89 -1.01
CA GLY A 133 -6.88 3.59 -1.91
C GLY A 133 -7.63 2.32 -1.52
N GLN A 134 -6.91 1.20 -1.34
CA GLN A 134 -7.49 -0.10 -0.97
C GLN A 134 -8.25 0.00 0.36
N ARG A 135 -7.61 0.65 1.35
CA ARG A 135 -8.21 0.89 2.66
C ARG A 135 -9.49 1.70 2.54
N SER A 136 -9.42 2.85 1.87
CA SER A 136 -10.57 3.72 1.68
C SER A 136 -11.71 3.00 0.96
N ALA A 137 -11.39 2.15 -0.03
CA ALA A 137 -12.37 1.32 -0.71
C ALA A 137 -13.11 0.37 0.23
N CYS A 138 -12.40 -0.32 1.13
CA CYS A 138 -13.00 -1.21 2.14
C CYS A 138 -13.96 -0.46 3.08
N TYR A 139 -13.49 0.65 3.69
CA TYR A 139 -14.30 1.41 4.65
C TYR A 139 -15.51 2.09 4.00
N SER A 140 -15.33 2.69 2.81
CA SER A 140 -16.42 3.28 2.04
C SER A 140 -17.48 2.24 1.66
N SER A 141 -17.05 1.02 1.28
CA SER A 141 -17.97 -0.07 0.92
C SER A 141 -18.76 -0.57 2.13
N ASP A 142 -18.12 -0.65 3.29
CA ASP A 142 -18.78 -1.01 4.55
C ASP A 142 -19.84 0.05 4.93
N LEU A 143 -19.51 1.35 4.84
CA LEU A 143 -20.48 2.43 5.07
C LEU A 143 -21.66 2.38 4.09
N LEU A 144 -21.39 2.09 2.81
CA LEU A 144 -22.44 1.93 1.81
C LEU A 144 -23.36 0.74 2.15
N LEU A 145 -22.80 -0.40 2.56
CA LEU A 145 -23.56 -1.58 2.98
C LEU A 145 -24.38 -1.33 4.25
N ARG A 146 -23.85 -0.57 5.22
CA ARG A 146 -24.59 -0.15 6.42
C ARG A 146 -25.77 0.75 6.05
N GLN A 147 -25.54 1.72 5.16
CA GLN A 147 -26.60 2.58 4.65
C GLN A 147 -27.71 1.74 3.99
N TYR A 148 -27.32 0.79 3.13
CA TYR A 148 -28.25 -0.12 2.48
C TYR A 148 -29.08 -0.94 3.48
N LYS A 149 -28.44 -1.54 4.49
CA LYS A 149 -29.14 -2.33 5.53
C LYS A 149 -30.17 -1.48 6.27
N ARG A 150 -29.79 -0.26 6.67
CA ARG A 150 -30.68 0.69 7.36
C ARG A 150 -31.87 1.10 6.49
N VAL A 151 -31.61 1.59 5.27
CA VAL A 151 -32.66 2.05 4.35
C VAL A 151 -33.60 0.91 3.94
N ARG A 152 -33.08 -0.31 3.74
CA ARG A 152 -33.91 -1.49 3.44
C ARG A 152 -34.78 -1.88 4.63
N ALA A 153 -34.27 -1.81 5.85
CA ALA A 153 -35.05 -2.10 7.05
C ALA A 153 -36.17 -1.07 7.27
N GLU A 154 -35.89 0.21 7.02
CA GLU A 154 -36.87 1.30 7.15
C GLU A 154 -37.98 1.23 6.08
N LEU A 155 -37.64 0.91 4.82
CA LEU A 155 -38.60 0.95 3.70
C LEU A 155 -39.31 -0.38 3.42
N GLY A 156 -38.78 -1.50 3.91
CA GLY A 156 -39.33 -2.84 3.68
C GLY A 156 -39.61 -3.12 2.20
N ASN A 157 -40.86 -3.41 1.87
CA ASN A 157 -41.28 -3.74 0.50
C ASN A 157 -41.26 -2.55 -0.47
N SER A 158 -41.18 -1.31 0.03
CA SER A 158 -41.10 -0.10 -0.82
C SER A 158 -39.66 0.25 -1.22
N PHE A 159 -38.69 -0.57 -0.80
CA PHE A 159 -37.27 -0.36 -1.07
C PHE A 159 -36.95 -0.37 -2.57
N THR A 160 -36.07 0.55 -2.98
CA THR A 160 -35.44 0.56 -4.29
C THR A 160 -34.01 1.09 -4.18
N TYR A 161 -33.09 0.61 -5.01
CA TYR A 161 -31.69 1.06 -5.01
C TYR A 161 -31.53 2.56 -5.26
N LYS A 162 -32.51 3.23 -5.89
CA LYS A 162 -32.54 4.70 -6.04
C LYS A 162 -32.59 5.45 -4.71
N ARG A 163 -32.90 4.78 -3.60
CA ARG A 163 -32.94 5.36 -2.25
C ARG A 163 -31.57 5.38 -1.58
N ILE A 164 -30.58 4.66 -2.09
CA ILE A 164 -29.22 4.69 -1.57
C ILE A 164 -28.52 5.94 -2.09
N GLN A 165 -27.95 6.71 -1.18
CA GLN A 165 -27.25 7.96 -1.42
C GLN A 165 -25.73 7.76 -1.44
N LYS A 166 -25.03 8.78 -1.95
CA LYS A 166 -23.57 8.79 -2.02
C LYS A 166 -22.91 8.64 -0.65
N VAL A 167 -21.73 8.04 -0.65
CA VAL A 167 -20.82 7.90 0.48
C VAL A 167 -19.52 8.59 0.09
N TYR A 168 -19.22 9.69 0.77
CA TYR A 168 -17.97 10.44 0.63
C TYR A 168 -16.97 9.93 1.65
N THR A 169 -15.75 9.65 1.22
CA THR A 169 -14.63 9.33 2.11
C THR A 169 -13.57 10.41 1.95
N ILE A 170 -13.45 11.26 2.96
CA ILE A 170 -12.56 12.41 2.99
C ILE A 170 -11.42 12.08 3.96
N VAL A 171 -10.19 12.05 3.46
CA VAL A 171 -9.01 11.72 4.26
C VAL A 171 -8.00 12.84 4.19
N LEU A 172 -7.66 13.41 5.34
CA LEU A 172 -6.60 14.40 5.51
C LEU A 172 -5.33 13.67 5.96
N PHE A 173 -4.27 13.77 5.18
CA PHE A 173 -2.95 13.22 5.54
C PHE A 173 -2.10 14.31 6.17
N GLU A 174 -1.70 14.17 7.43
CA GLU A 174 -0.70 15.06 8.04
C GLU A 174 0.65 14.92 7.31
N LYS A 175 1.02 13.70 6.94
CA LYS A 175 2.12 13.39 6.02
C LYS A 175 1.66 12.38 4.98
N SER A 176 1.60 12.76 3.71
CA SER A 176 1.07 11.93 2.62
C SER A 176 1.99 10.74 2.27
N SER A 177 1.55 9.83 1.40
CA SER A 177 2.44 8.77 0.89
C SER A 177 3.43 9.32 -0.16
N ALA A 178 4.43 8.52 -0.54
CA ALA A 178 5.40 8.94 -1.55
C ALA A 178 4.75 9.20 -2.93
N ASP A 179 3.65 8.53 -3.24
CA ASP A 179 2.97 8.65 -4.53
C ASP A 179 2.39 10.05 -4.74
N PHE A 180 1.75 10.63 -3.71
CA PHE A 180 1.21 11.99 -3.77
C PHE A 180 2.34 13.02 -3.92
N ARG A 181 3.41 12.90 -3.12
CA ARG A 181 4.57 13.81 -3.20
C ARG A 181 5.34 13.73 -4.52
N ARG A 182 5.41 12.54 -5.13
CA ARG A 182 6.06 12.35 -6.45
C ARG A 182 5.20 12.90 -7.57
N PHE A 183 3.88 12.80 -7.44
CA PHE A 183 2.94 13.30 -8.44
C PHE A 183 3.01 14.83 -8.57
N SER A 184 2.95 15.55 -7.44
CA SER A 184 3.01 17.02 -7.47
C SER A 184 3.51 17.61 -6.16
N LYS A 185 4.19 18.74 -6.25
CA LYS A 185 4.52 19.62 -5.11
C LYS A 185 3.53 20.77 -4.92
N GLU A 186 2.54 20.88 -5.80
CA GLU A 186 1.59 22.00 -5.82
C GLU A 186 0.14 21.54 -5.66
N ILE A 187 -0.18 20.30 -6.05
CA ILE A 187 -1.51 19.72 -5.94
C ILE A 187 -1.58 18.95 -4.63
N TYR A 188 -2.44 19.40 -3.73
CA TYR A 188 -2.63 18.83 -2.40
C TYR A 188 -4.06 18.30 -2.16
N ILE A 189 -4.99 18.45 -3.12
CA ILE A 189 -6.34 17.89 -3.05
C ILE A 189 -6.54 16.97 -4.26
N HIS A 190 -6.92 15.72 -3.99
CA HIS A 190 -7.19 14.71 -5.00
C HIS A 190 -8.61 14.19 -4.80
N HIS A 191 -9.51 14.62 -5.68
CA HIS A 191 -10.87 14.10 -5.73
C HIS A 191 -10.93 12.93 -6.72
N CYS A 192 -11.46 11.80 -6.27
CA CYS A 192 -11.60 10.59 -7.05
C CYS A 192 -13.07 10.19 -7.10
N GLU A 193 -13.60 10.18 -8.33
CA GLU A 193 -14.92 9.68 -8.67
C GLU A 193 -14.80 8.61 -9.76
N GLN A 194 -15.75 7.66 -9.78
CA GLN A 194 -15.75 6.59 -10.78
C GLN A 194 -16.56 7.02 -12.00
N LYS A 195 -15.92 6.96 -13.18
CA LYS A 195 -16.53 7.26 -14.48
C LYS A 195 -16.30 6.11 -15.44
N SER A 196 -17.22 5.90 -16.39
CA SER A 196 -16.94 4.99 -17.50
C SER A 196 -15.87 5.60 -18.39
N ASP A 197 -14.96 4.75 -18.85
CA ASP A 197 -13.98 5.01 -19.92
C ASP A 197 -14.63 5.51 -21.23
N THR A 198 -15.88 5.13 -21.48
CA THR A 198 -16.67 5.59 -22.64
C THR A 198 -17.35 6.94 -22.44
N GLY A 199 -17.31 7.51 -21.23
CA GLY A 199 -18.04 8.73 -20.87
C GLY A 199 -19.51 8.51 -20.51
N VAL A 200 -20.00 7.25 -20.48
CA VAL A 200 -21.33 6.94 -19.96
C VAL A 200 -21.40 7.30 -18.47
N GLU A 201 -22.36 8.14 -18.11
CA GLU A 201 -22.63 8.51 -16.73
C GLU A 201 -23.37 7.38 -16.01
N VAL A 202 -22.64 6.65 -15.17
CA VAL A 202 -23.19 5.68 -14.22
C VAL A 202 -23.05 6.26 -12.82
N ASN A 203 -24.16 6.37 -12.09
CA ASN A 203 -24.15 6.93 -10.74
C ASN A 203 -23.60 5.92 -9.73
N LEU A 204 -22.27 5.82 -9.67
CA LEU A 204 -21.56 5.07 -8.65
C LEU A 204 -21.46 5.91 -7.38
N LEU A 205 -21.74 5.28 -6.25
CA LEU A 205 -22.10 6.00 -5.02
C LEU A 205 -20.90 6.34 -4.14
N GLN A 206 -19.69 5.90 -4.48
CA GLN A 206 -18.50 6.08 -3.66
C GLN A 206 -17.59 7.12 -4.27
N GLU A 207 -17.29 8.16 -3.50
CA GLU A 207 -16.36 9.23 -3.87
C GLU A 207 -15.30 9.39 -2.77
N TYR A 208 -14.08 9.69 -3.19
CA TYR A 208 -12.94 9.85 -2.29
C TYR A 208 -12.33 11.22 -2.46
N THR A 209 -11.94 11.86 -1.37
CA THR A 209 -11.15 13.10 -1.41
C THR A 209 -9.96 12.97 -0.49
N PHE A 210 -8.77 12.96 -1.06
CA PHE A 210 -7.50 12.91 -0.33
C PHE A 210 -6.89 14.30 -0.26
N ILE A 211 -6.61 14.78 0.95
CA ILE A 211 -6.03 16.11 1.20
C ILE A 211 -4.65 15.93 1.85
N CYS A 212 -3.58 16.28 1.14
CA CYS A 212 -2.20 16.16 1.60
C CYS A 212 -1.75 17.44 2.32
N LEU A 213 -1.85 17.45 3.65
CA LEU A 213 -1.55 18.62 4.46
C LEU A 213 -0.05 18.96 4.50
N ASP A 214 0.83 17.98 4.31
CA ASP A 214 2.27 18.22 4.16
C ASP A 214 2.56 19.07 2.92
N ILE A 215 2.03 18.67 1.77
CA ILE A 215 2.17 19.42 0.51
C ILE A 215 1.53 20.82 0.64
N PHE A 216 0.34 20.90 1.26
CA PHE A 216 -0.30 22.19 1.52
C PHE A 216 0.57 23.10 2.42
N SER A 217 1.16 22.53 3.47
CA SER A 217 2.02 23.26 4.42
C SER A 217 3.24 23.85 3.72
N ASP A 218 3.92 23.05 2.88
CA ASP A 218 5.07 23.50 2.08
C ASP A 218 4.72 24.69 1.17
N ILE A 219 3.48 24.72 0.64
CA ILE A 219 3.01 25.80 -0.23
C ILE A 219 2.67 27.05 0.59
N ILE A 220 1.88 26.90 1.67
CA ILE A 220 1.26 28.02 2.37
C ILE A 220 2.24 28.80 3.26
N GLN A 221 3.31 28.15 3.70
CA GLN A 221 4.37 28.75 4.52
C GLN A 221 5.32 29.65 3.70
N ASN A 222 5.28 29.59 2.36
CA ASN A 222 6.06 30.52 1.54
C ASN A 222 5.64 31.97 1.82
N GLU A 223 6.62 32.85 2.09
CA GLU A 223 6.40 34.22 2.59
C GLU A 223 5.36 35.02 1.77
N ASN A 224 5.35 34.87 0.45
CA ASN A 224 4.47 35.60 -0.46
C ASN A 224 3.12 34.93 -0.74
N ARG A 225 2.88 33.72 -0.22
CA ARG A 225 1.66 32.95 -0.52
C ARG A 225 0.50 33.42 0.35
N LYS A 226 -0.59 33.91 -0.24
CA LYS A 226 -1.83 34.29 0.50
C LYS A 226 -2.79 33.12 0.71
N ILE A 227 -3.71 33.17 1.67
CA ILE A 227 -4.79 32.17 1.76
C ILE A 227 -5.83 32.54 0.68
N LYS A 228 -6.11 31.65 -0.29
CA LYS A 228 -6.88 32.01 -1.50
C LYS A 228 -8.39 31.92 -1.32
N ASN A 229 -8.87 30.95 -0.57
CA ASN A 229 -10.29 30.62 -0.48
C ASN A 229 -10.64 30.06 0.90
N ARG A 230 -11.94 29.88 1.14
CA ARG A 230 -12.48 29.41 2.42
C ARG A 230 -12.00 28.01 2.80
N LEU A 231 -11.81 27.11 1.81
CA LEU A 231 -11.20 25.81 2.07
C LEU A 231 -9.77 25.94 2.60
N GLU A 232 -8.92 26.76 1.99
CA GLU A 232 -7.55 27.01 2.48
C GLU A 232 -7.55 27.64 3.87
N GLU A 233 -8.53 28.49 4.21
CA GLU A 233 -8.69 29.02 5.57
C GLU A 233 -8.91 27.89 6.60
N TRP A 234 -9.79 26.94 6.28
CA TRP A 234 -10.01 25.75 7.10
C TRP A 234 -8.76 24.85 7.18
N LEU A 235 -8.05 24.65 6.08
CA LEU A 235 -6.83 23.84 6.08
C LEU A 235 -5.72 24.48 6.92
N VAL A 236 -5.56 25.81 6.86
CA VAL A 236 -4.63 26.55 7.74
C VAL A 236 -5.04 26.37 9.20
N PHE A 237 -6.32 26.58 9.51
CA PHE A 237 -6.85 26.45 10.87
C PHE A 237 -6.59 25.06 11.46
N LEU A 238 -6.86 24.01 10.69
CA LEU A 238 -6.72 22.64 11.16
C LEU A 238 -5.26 22.21 11.29
N SER A 239 -4.40 22.61 10.33
CA SER A 239 -3.06 22.01 10.19
C SER A 239 -1.89 22.86 10.68
N GLN A 240 -2.04 24.18 10.83
CA GLN A 240 -0.94 25.07 11.24
C GLN A 240 -1.01 25.42 12.73
N ASP A 241 0.12 25.32 13.41
CA ASP A 241 0.33 25.74 14.80
C ASP A 241 1.29 26.93 14.93
N ASP A 242 1.86 27.42 13.83
CA ASP A 242 2.72 28.59 13.83
C ASP A 242 1.92 29.88 14.11
N PRO A 243 2.33 30.70 15.12
CA PRO A 243 1.67 31.96 15.44
C PRO A 243 1.50 32.94 14.28
N GLU A 244 2.46 33.03 13.34
CA GLU A 244 2.37 33.97 12.23
C GLU A 244 1.31 33.54 11.22
N MET A 245 1.24 32.24 10.93
CA MET A 245 0.19 31.67 10.09
C MET A 245 -1.20 31.80 10.71
N ILE A 246 -1.31 31.61 12.03
CA ILE A 246 -2.56 31.83 12.75
C ILE A 246 -2.98 33.30 12.64
N ILE A 247 -2.07 34.24 12.91
CA ILE A 247 -2.35 35.67 12.80
C ILE A 247 -2.75 36.06 11.38
N LYS A 248 -2.09 35.49 10.37
CA LYS A 248 -2.42 35.69 8.95
C LYS A 248 -3.85 35.23 8.64
N LEU A 249 -4.26 34.08 9.16
CA LEU A 249 -5.63 33.58 9.05
C LEU A 249 -6.63 34.54 9.75
N LEU A 250 -6.34 34.95 10.99
CA LEU A 250 -7.22 35.83 11.77
C LEU A 250 -7.43 37.19 11.11
N ASN A 251 -6.37 37.77 10.53
CA ASN A 251 -6.44 39.05 9.84
C ASN A 251 -7.23 38.97 8.53
N GLN A 252 -7.29 37.79 7.91
CA GLN A 252 -8.07 37.56 6.70
C GLN A 252 -9.54 37.25 7.01
N ASN A 253 -9.78 36.46 8.06
CA ASN A 253 -11.12 36.03 8.42
C ASN A 253 -11.34 35.97 9.94
N SER A 254 -12.16 36.90 10.44
CA SER A 254 -12.47 37.04 11.87
C SER A 254 -13.31 35.89 12.45
N ASP A 255 -13.94 35.05 11.62
CA ASP A 255 -14.73 33.92 12.12
C ASP A 255 -13.88 32.98 12.96
N PHE A 256 -12.62 32.75 12.53
CA PHE A 256 -11.68 31.90 13.25
C PHE A 256 -11.22 32.49 14.57
N GLN A 257 -11.33 33.81 14.77
CA GLN A 257 -10.95 34.45 16.03
C GLN A 257 -11.77 33.90 17.18
N LYS A 258 -13.09 33.79 17.02
CA LYS A 258 -13.98 33.21 18.03
C LYS A 258 -13.63 31.75 18.33
N ILE A 259 -13.24 31.01 17.29
CA ILE A 259 -12.86 29.60 17.46
C ILE A 259 -11.56 29.49 18.27
N TYR A 260 -10.55 30.30 17.97
CA TYR A 260 -9.32 30.35 18.77
C TYR A 260 -9.55 30.88 20.19
N GLU A 261 -10.46 31.83 20.39
CA GLU A 261 -10.85 32.29 21.72
C GLU A 261 -11.38 31.14 22.58
N GLU A 262 -12.25 30.29 22.01
CA GLU A 262 -12.72 29.08 22.68
C GLU A 262 -11.59 28.10 22.99
N ILE A 263 -10.67 27.88 22.04
CA ILE A 263 -9.51 27.00 22.22
C ILE A 263 -8.66 27.47 23.41
N TYR A 264 -8.30 28.76 23.45
CA TYR A 264 -7.49 29.30 24.54
C TYR A 264 -8.27 29.40 25.86
N THR A 265 -9.60 29.48 25.82
CA THR A 265 -10.44 29.34 27.01
C THR A 265 -10.36 27.92 27.59
N LEU A 266 -10.30 26.88 26.74
CA LEU A 266 -10.08 25.51 27.21
C LEU A 266 -8.71 25.35 27.89
N CYS A 267 -7.67 26.05 27.41
CA CYS A 267 -6.36 26.05 28.05
C CYS A 267 -6.35 26.71 29.45
N LEU A 268 -7.42 27.40 29.86
CA LEU A 268 -7.58 27.88 31.24
C LEU A 268 -7.99 26.74 32.18
N ASN A 269 -8.72 25.74 31.70
CA ASN A 269 -8.99 24.51 32.44
C ASN A 269 -7.82 23.53 32.27
N MET A 270 -6.77 23.72 33.06
CA MET A 270 -5.54 22.94 32.90
C MET A 270 -5.73 21.46 33.14
N GLU A 271 -6.54 21.07 34.12
CA GLU A 271 -6.77 19.65 34.37
C GLU A 271 -7.40 18.98 33.15
N GLY A 272 -8.45 19.58 32.58
CA GLY A 272 -9.06 19.09 31.35
C GLY A 272 -8.09 19.10 30.16
N MET A 273 -7.32 20.18 30.00
CA MET A 273 -6.34 20.30 28.92
C MET A 273 -5.21 19.25 29.02
N MET A 274 -4.71 18.98 30.23
CA MET A 274 -3.70 17.94 30.47
C MET A 274 -4.27 16.53 30.22
N GLU A 275 -5.52 16.28 30.59
CA GLU A 275 -6.18 15.00 30.29
C GLU A 275 -6.35 14.81 28.78
N MET A 276 -6.74 15.85 28.04
CA MET A 276 -6.83 15.80 26.58
C MET A 276 -5.45 15.60 25.94
N PHE A 277 -4.44 16.34 26.39
CA PHE A 277 -3.07 16.21 25.89
C PHE A 277 -2.49 14.81 26.17
N SER A 278 -2.70 14.26 27.36
CA SER A 278 -2.22 12.90 27.70
C SER A 278 -2.87 11.82 26.82
N LYS A 279 -4.18 11.93 26.55
CA LYS A 279 -4.87 11.02 25.63
C LYS A 279 -4.30 11.09 24.22
N GLU A 280 -3.97 12.30 23.77
CA GLU A 280 -3.36 12.48 22.45
C GLU A 280 -1.97 11.83 22.36
N LEU A 281 -1.15 11.97 23.40
CA LEU A 281 0.15 11.29 23.48
C LEU A 281 0.01 9.76 23.44
N GLU A 282 -0.98 9.19 24.15
CA GLU A 282 -1.24 7.76 24.14
C GLU A 282 -1.63 7.24 22.75
N ILE A 283 -2.49 7.98 22.04
CA ILE A 283 -2.87 7.68 20.65
C ILE A 283 -1.63 7.74 19.75
N LEU A 284 -0.80 8.76 19.93
CA LEU A 284 0.41 8.98 19.14
C LEU A 284 1.44 7.84 19.31
N ASP A 285 1.67 7.40 20.54
CA ASP A 285 2.59 6.30 20.85
C ASP A 285 2.09 4.97 20.28
N ARG A 286 0.80 4.66 20.46
CA ARG A 286 0.18 3.45 19.90
C ARG A 286 0.30 3.42 18.37
N ASN A 287 0.17 4.58 17.74
CA ASN A 287 0.23 4.72 16.28
C ASN A 287 1.64 4.52 15.76
N THR A 288 2.63 5.07 16.47
CA THR A 288 4.04 4.90 16.12
C THR A 288 4.44 3.42 16.18
N VAL A 289 4.03 2.68 17.22
CA VAL A 289 4.34 1.24 17.35
C VAL A 289 3.74 0.42 16.19
N LYS A 290 2.46 0.66 15.85
CA LYS A 290 1.80 -0.03 14.74
C LYS A 290 2.51 0.23 13.41
N LEU A 291 2.87 1.49 13.14
CA LEU A 291 3.55 1.87 11.92
C LEU A 291 4.88 1.12 11.77
N MET A 292 5.66 1.01 12.84
CA MET A 292 6.92 0.25 12.81
C MET A 292 6.67 -1.23 12.50
N ILE A 293 5.57 -1.82 12.98
CA ILE A 293 5.20 -3.21 12.66
C ILE A 293 4.85 -3.33 11.17
N ASP A 294 3.98 -2.47 10.66
CA ASP A 294 3.53 -2.50 9.25
C ASP A 294 4.71 -2.29 8.28
N GLU A 295 5.61 -1.33 8.58
CA GLU A 295 6.84 -1.10 7.79
C GLU A 295 7.77 -2.33 7.83
N MET A 296 7.97 -2.94 9.00
CA MET A 296 8.77 -4.16 9.12
C MET A 296 8.16 -5.35 8.38
N GLU A 297 6.84 -5.52 8.39
CA GLU A 297 6.16 -6.59 7.67
C GLU A 297 6.32 -6.44 6.15
N GLU A 298 6.27 -5.21 5.63
CA GLU A 298 6.51 -4.95 4.21
C GLU A 298 7.98 -5.15 3.83
N GLU A 299 8.93 -4.63 4.62
CA GLU A 299 10.35 -4.89 4.39
C GLU A 299 10.63 -6.40 4.36
N LEU A 300 10.04 -7.16 5.29
CA LEU A 300 10.11 -8.63 5.28
C LEU A 300 9.48 -9.24 4.04
N ALA A 301 8.35 -8.73 3.55
CA ALA A 301 7.70 -9.21 2.33
C ALA A 301 8.55 -8.93 1.08
N GLN A 302 9.14 -7.74 0.98
CA GLN A 302 10.04 -7.36 -0.11
C GLN A 302 11.33 -8.19 -0.09
N VAL A 303 11.93 -8.38 1.10
CA VAL A 303 13.09 -9.25 1.27
C VAL A 303 12.74 -10.68 0.88
N LYS A 304 11.60 -11.23 1.35
CA LYS A 304 11.15 -12.57 0.93
C LYS A 304 10.97 -12.70 -0.57
N ALA A 305 10.36 -11.70 -1.23
CA ALA A 305 10.19 -11.71 -2.68
C ALA A 305 11.54 -11.65 -3.43
N SER A 306 12.48 -10.82 -2.96
CA SER A 306 13.83 -10.75 -3.53
C SER A 306 14.61 -12.05 -3.35
N VAL A 307 14.50 -12.69 -2.18
CA VAL A 307 15.14 -13.97 -1.87
C VAL A 307 14.53 -15.07 -2.73
N ALA A 308 13.20 -15.12 -2.86
CA ALA A 308 12.54 -16.08 -3.74
C ALA A 308 13.05 -15.95 -5.18
N LYS A 309 13.17 -14.72 -5.69
CA LYS A 309 13.69 -14.45 -7.03
C LYS A 309 15.16 -14.86 -7.19
N GLN A 310 16.01 -14.58 -6.20
CA GLN A 310 17.41 -15.03 -6.20
C GLN A 310 17.54 -16.56 -6.14
N VAL A 311 16.68 -17.23 -5.36
CA VAL A 311 16.64 -18.70 -5.29
C VAL A 311 16.19 -19.28 -6.63
N GLU A 312 15.17 -18.71 -7.27
CA GLU A 312 14.76 -19.13 -8.63
C GLU A 312 15.90 -18.97 -9.64
N GLU A 313 16.62 -17.84 -9.63
CA GLU A 313 17.76 -17.60 -10.52
C GLU A 313 18.91 -18.60 -10.24
N GLN A 314 19.28 -18.84 -8.99
CA GLN A 314 20.33 -19.81 -8.63
C GLN A 314 19.95 -21.25 -8.97
N VAL A 315 18.69 -21.64 -8.79
CA VAL A 315 18.20 -22.97 -9.18
C VAL A 315 18.22 -23.11 -10.70
N ALA A 316 17.78 -22.10 -11.43
CA ALA A 316 17.85 -22.10 -12.90
C ALA A 316 19.29 -22.23 -13.41
N GLU A 317 20.24 -21.53 -12.79
CA GLU A 317 21.67 -21.60 -13.14
C GLU A 317 22.26 -22.99 -12.87
N LYS A 318 22.01 -23.57 -11.68
CA LYS A 318 22.47 -24.94 -11.35
C LYS A 318 21.85 -26.00 -12.25
N VAL A 319 20.58 -25.87 -12.60
CA VAL A 319 19.91 -26.80 -13.53
C VAL A 319 20.52 -26.67 -14.93
N ALA A 320 20.81 -25.46 -15.40
CA ALA A 320 21.47 -25.25 -16.69
C ALA A 320 22.88 -25.89 -16.73
N GLU A 321 23.65 -25.75 -15.65
CA GLU A 321 24.98 -26.35 -15.53
C GLU A 321 24.92 -27.89 -15.48
N GLN A 322 23.99 -28.47 -14.73
CA GLN A 322 23.78 -29.92 -14.71
C GLN A 322 23.31 -30.46 -16.07
N VAL A 323 22.44 -29.74 -16.77
CA VAL A 323 22.01 -30.12 -18.12
C VAL A 323 23.17 -30.03 -19.12
N ALA A 324 24.05 -29.03 -18.98
CA ALA A 324 25.24 -28.92 -19.82
C ALA A 324 26.21 -30.09 -19.58
N GLN A 325 26.48 -30.44 -18.32
CA GLN A 325 27.31 -31.59 -17.96
C GLN A 325 26.70 -32.91 -18.45
N ALA A 326 25.38 -33.10 -18.29
CA ALA A 326 24.69 -34.29 -18.80
C ALA A 326 24.71 -34.38 -20.33
N LYS A 327 24.60 -33.25 -21.04
CA LYS A 327 24.76 -33.22 -22.50
C LYS A 327 26.17 -33.60 -22.93
N GLU A 328 27.18 -33.15 -22.21
CA GLU A 328 28.58 -33.49 -22.51
C GLU A 328 28.87 -34.97 -22.25
N SER A 329 28.33 -35.55 -21.16
CA SER A 329 28.48 -36.99 -20.89
C SER A 329 27.77 -37.84 -21.94
N ILE A 330 26.53 -37.49 -22.31
CA ILE A 330 25.79 -38.18 -23.38
C ILE A 330 26.53 -38.08 -24.71
N ALA A 331 27.09 -36.91 -25.03
CA ALA A 331 27.86 -36.74 -26.28
C ALA A 331 29.10 -37.64 -26.32
N ARG A 332 29.81 -37.80 -25.20
CA ARG A 332 30.96 -38.71 -25.11
C ARG A 332 30.54 -40.18 -25.25
N GLU A 333 29.47 -40.60 -24.57
CA GLU A 333 28.94 -41.97 -24.70
C GLU A 333 28.51 -42.27 -26.14
N LEU A 334 27.86 -41.32 -26.82
CA LEU A 334 27.48 -41.46 -28.23
C LEU A 334 28.70 -41.59 -29.16
N GLU A 335 29.77 -40.86 -28.87
CA GLU A 335 31.01 -40.92 -29.67
C GLU A 335 31.73 -42.26 -29.47
N GLU A 336 31.78 -42.77 -28.24
CA GLU A 336 32.30 -44.11 -27.93
C GLU A 336 31.47 -45.22 -28.59
N GLU A 337 30.14 -45.10 -28.57
CA GLU A 337 29.24 -46.07 -29.20
C GLU A 337 29.38 -46.06 -30.72
N LYS A 338 29.52 -44.88 -31.34
CA LYS A 338 29.84 -44.76 -32.77
C LYS A 338 31.16 -45.43 -33.12
N GLN A 339 32.21 -45.24 -32.31
CA GLN A 339 33.50 -45.89 -32.52
C GLN A 339 33.37 -47.42 -32.47
N LYS A 340 32.64 -47.96 -31.49
CA LYS A 340 32.37 -49.41 -31.40
C LYS A 340 31.61 -49.94 -32.61
N ILE A 341 30.58 -49.21 -33.06
CA ILE A 341 29.80 -49.59 -34.26
C ILE A 341 30.71 -49.60 -35.50
N GLU A 342 31.60 -48.62 -35.64
CA GLU A 342 32.53 -48.56 -36.77
C GLU A 342 33.55 -49.72 -36.72
N GLU A 343 34.06 -50.07 -35.54
CA GLU A 343 34.93 -51.24 -35.35
C GLU A 343 34.21 -52.56 -35.67
N GLU A 344 32.97 -52.74 -35.21
CA GLU A 344 32.17 -53.94 -35.53
C GLU A 344 31.89 -54.04 -37.03
N LYS A 345 31.60 -52.91 -37.69
CA LYS A 345 31.37 -52.85 -39.13
C LYS A 345 32.61 -53.23 -39.91
N GLN A 346 33.79 -52.76 -39.51
CA GLN A 346 35.07 -53.17 -40.11
C GLN A 346 35.31 -54.68 -39.96
N ARG A 347 35.08 -55.24 -38.76
CA ARG A 347 35.21 -56.69 -38.54
C ARG A 347 34.26 -57.51 -39.40
N ALA A 348 33.00 -57.08 -39.52
CA ALA A 348 32.02 -57.74 -40.38
C ALA A 348 32.43 -57.70 -41.86
N GLU A 349 33.05 -56.61 -42.31
CA GLU A 349 33.55 -56.46 -43.67
C GLU A 349 34.77 -57.37 -43.93
N GLU A 350 35.70 -57.48 -42.98
CA GLU A 350 36.81 -58.44 -43.03
C GLU A 350 36.33 -59.89 -43.07
N GLU A 351 35.35 -60.26 -42.24
CA GLU A 351 34.80 -61.61 -42.19
C GLU A 351 34.09 -61.97 -43.51
N LYS A 352 33.39 -61.01 -44.11
CA LYS A 352 32.76 -61.17 -45.42
C LYS A 352 33.78 -61.40 -46.52
N GLN A 353 34.89 -60.66 -46.53
CA GLN A 353 35.98 -60.87 -47.48
C GLN A 353 36.61 -62.27 -47.34
N ARG A 354 36.85 -62.73 -46.11
CA ARG A 354 37.38 -64.08 -45.86
C ARG A 354 36.43 -65.18 -46.36
N ALA A 355 35.13 -65.03 -46.11
CA ALA A 355 34.12 -65.98 -46.61
C ALA A 355 34.06 -66.01 -48.14
N GLU A 356 34.29 -64.88 -48.81
CA GLU A 356 34.32 -64.77 -50.26
C GLU A 356 35.58 -65.44 -50.85
N GLU A 357 36.75 -65.25 -50.23
CA GLU A 357 37.97 -65.99 -50.57
C GLU A 357 37.83 -67.50 -50.37
N GLU A 358 37.21 -67.93 -49.28
CA GLU A 358 37.01 -69.36 -48.98
C GLU A 358 36.05 -70.00 -49.99
N LYS A 359 34.98 -69.29 -50.38
CA LYS A 359 34.11 -69.71 -51.49
C LYS A 359 34.87 -69.88 -52.79
N GLN A 360 35.72 -68.91 -53.17
CA GLN A 360 36.52 -69.02 -54.39
C GLN A 360 37.45 -70.24 -54.36
N ARG A 361 38.13 -70.50 -53.23
CA ARG A 361 38.98 -71.70 -53.08
C ARG A 361 38.19 -73.00 -53.20
N ALA A 362 37.01 -73.07 -52.58
CA ALA A 362 36.14 -74.24 -52.68
C ALA A 362 35.65 -74.47 -54.12
N GLU A 363 35.39 -73.39 -54.86
CA GLU A 363 34.98 -73.44 -56.27
C GLU A 363 36.14 -73.89 -57.18
N GLU A 364 37.36 -73.42 -56.92
CA GLU A 364 38.58 -73.91 -57.58
C GLU A 364 38.85 -75.40 -57.29
N GLU A 365 38.71 -75.84 -56.05
CA GLU A 365 38.83 -77.27 -55.69
C GLU A 365 37.79 -78.12 -56.38
N LYS A 366 36.54 -77.65 -56.43
CA LYS A 366 35.46 -78.35 -57.14
C LYS A 366 35.76 -78.48 -58.63
N GLN A 367 36.23 -77.41 -59.28
CA GLN A 367 36.65 -77.48 -60.69
C GLN A 367 37.82 -78.44 -60.92
N ARG A 368 38.76 -78.56 -59.97
CA ARG A 368 39.83 -79.56 -60.04
C ARG A 368 39.28 -80.98 -59.89
N ALA A 369 38.33 -81.20 -58.98
CA ALA A 369 37.68 -82.49 -58.78
C ALA A 369 36.90 -82.91 -60.04
N ASP A 370 36.13 -82.00 -60.63
CA ASP A 370 35.35 -82.25 -61.86
C ASP A 370 36.28 -82.60 -63.03
N LYS A 371 37.41 -81.90 -63.20
CA LYS A 371 38.43 -82.26 -64.21
C LYS A 371 39.04 -83.63 -63.96
N ALA A 372 39.32 -83.97 -62.70
CA ALA A 372 39.83 -85.29 -62.34
C ALA A 372 38.80 -86.40 -62.61
N GLU A 373 37.51 -86.14 -62.38
CA GLU A 373 36.40 -87.04 -62.72
C GLU A 373 36.24 -87.21 -64.23
N GLU A 374 36.33 -86.15 -65.02
CA GLU A 374 36.32 -86.23 -66.48
C GLU A 374 37.49 -87.04 -67.02
N GLU A 375 38.71 -86.84 -66.50
CA GLU A 375 39.87 -87.69 -66.82
C GLU A 375 39.63 -89.14 -66.42
N ASN A 376 39.04 -89.41 -65.25
CA ASN A 376 38.69 -90.75 -64.79
C ASN A 376 37.66 -91.40 -65.73
N MET A 377 36.63 -90.66 -66.15
CA MET A 377 35.63 -91.12 -67.12
C MET A 377 36.24 -91.38 -68.49
N ARG A 378 37.18 -90.55 -68.93
CA ARG A 378 37.90 -90.72 -70.21
C ARG A 378 38.80 -91.96 -70.19
N LEU A 379 39.48 -92.20 -69.06
CA LEU A 379 40.24 -93.42 -68.80
C LEU A 379 39.32 -94.66 -68.77
N ARG A 380 38.14 -94.57 -68.14
CA ARG A 380 37.12 -95.63 -68.13
C ARG A 380 36.53 -95.94 -69.51
N LYS A 381 36.29 -94.91 -70.35
CA LYS A 381 35.85 -95.08 -71.74
C LYS A 381 36.91 -95.77 -72.61
N LYS A 382 38.19 -95.38 -72.48
CA LYS A 382 39.30 -96.09 -73.14
C LYS A 382 39.38 -97.56 -72.68
N LEU A 383 39.13 -97.82 -71.40
CA LEU A 383 39.05 -99.18 -70.84
C LEU A 383 37.89 -100.00 -71.45
N MET A 384 36.76 -99.36 -71.77
CA MET A 384 35.61 -100.01 -72.44
C MET A 384 35.78 -100.17 -73.97
N GLU A 385 36.48 -99.27 -74.66
CA GLU A 385 36.82 -99.43 -76.08
C GLU A 385 37.80 -100.59 -76.30
N LEU A 386 38.70 -100.85 -75.35
CA LEU A 386 39.59 -102.03 -75.32
C LEU A 386 38.85 -103.37 -75.06
N GLN A 387 37.57 -103.35 -74.68
CA GLN A 387 36.76 -104.55 -74.43
C GLN A 387 35.85 -104.94 -75.62
N LYS A 388 35.95 -104.28 -76.78
CA LYS A 388 35.13 -104.58 -77.97
C LYS A 388 35.90 -104.76 -79.29
N LEU A 389 37.21 -105.01 -79.22
CA LEU A 389 38.01 -105.67 -80.26
C LEU A 389 38.64 -106.91 -79.62
#